data_AF-A0A2P6QYM5-F1
#
_entry.id   AF-A0A2P6QYM5-F1
#
_cell.length_a   1.000
_cell.length_b   1.000
_cell.length_c   1.000
_cell.angle_alpha   90.00
_cell.angle_beta   90.00
_cell.angle_gamma   90.00
#
_symmetry.space_group_name_H-M   'P 1'
#
loop_
_entity.id
_entity.type
_entity.pdbx_description
1 polymer ?
#
loop_
_entity_poly.entity_id
_entity_poly.type
_entity_poly.pdbx_seq_one_letter_code
_entity_poly.pdbx_strand_id
1 'polypeptide(L)'
;MQNLKFNGVTNGLIRGINSINPKGVHIFITDSQNIRVRAVYIEAPGTSPNTDGIHISDSNNVRIARTHISTGDDCVGMIQGSTNIAINKVFCGPGHGISVGSLGKYETENDVRGIIVKNCTFANTDNGIRIKSWPGSQPSQATGMIFQDLIMQNVRNPIIIDQEYGCNGKCNKAPSKVKISNVHYINVKGTTSSDIAVDLICSSQSPCENIELRDIDLKYVGPKKVRSTSLCKHAKIGYGGIQNPPACR
;
A
#
# COMPACT_ATOMS: atom_id res chain seq x y z
N MET A 1 11.22 -14.31 -10.00
CA MET A 1 11.36 -15.58 -9.25
C MET A 1 10.56 -15.44 -7.97
N GLN A 2 9.99 -16.54 -7.48
CA GLN A 2 9.17 -16.55 -6.28
C GLN A 2 9.33 -17.88 -5.53
N ASN A 3 9.21 -17.88 -4.21
CA ASN A 3 9.27 -19.12 -3.41
C ASN A 3 7.99 -19.95 -3.58
N LEU A 4 6.83 -19.35 -3.38
CA LEU A 4 5.53 -20.00 -3.51
C LEU A 4 4.66 -19.24 -4.51
N LYS A 5 4.09 -19.95 -5.48
CA LYS A 5 3.09 -19.41 -6.41
C LYS A 5 1.80 -20.22 -6.32
N PHE A 6 0.70 -19.55 -6.03
CA PHE A 6 -0.65 -20.10 -6.07
C PHE A 6 -1.36 -19.48 -7.27
N ASN A 7 -1.66 -20.31 -8.27
CA ASN A 7 -2.25 -19.89 -9.54
C ASN A 7 -3.50 -20.74 -9.82
N GLY A 8 -4.65 -20.12 -10.05
CA GLY A 8 -5.90 -20.86 -10.30
C GLY A 8 -6.48 -21.53 -9.04
N VAL A 9 -6.06 -21.12 -7.84
CA VAL A 9 -6.44 -21.81 -6.60
C VAL A 9 -7.77 -21.28 -6.09
N THR A 10 -8.71 -22.19 -5.80
CA THR A 10 -9.98 -21.86 -5.15
C THR A 10 -10.05 -22.49 -3.77
N ASN A 11 -10.51 -21.75 -2.77
CA ASN A 11 -10.70 -22.22 -1.38
C ASN A 11 -9.39 -22.70 -0.70
N GLY A 12 -8.30 -21.97 -0.88
CA GLY A 12 -6.99 -22.28 -0.30
C GLY A 12 -6.78 -21.76 1.12
N LEU A 13 -6.04 -22.52 1.95
CA LEU A 13 -5.54 -22.10 3.26
C LEU A 13 -4.01 -22.25 3.33
N ILE A 14 -3.32 -21.13 3.51
CA ILE A 14 -1.87 -21.07 3.77
C ILE A 14 -1.71 -20.70 5.25
N ARG A 15 -1.17 -21.61 6.07
CA ARG A 15 -1.11 -21.41 7.52
C ARG A 15 0.14 -21.99 8.16
N GLY A 16 0.76 -21.23 9.06
CA GLY A 16 1.81 -21.74 9.96
C GLY A 16 3.15 -21.98 9.28
N ILE A 17 3.38 -21.40 8.11
CA ILE A 17 4.63 -21.59 7.37
C ILE A 17 5.61 -20.44 7.63
N ASN A 18 6.90 -20.77 7.52
CA ASN A 18 8.00 -19.80 7.50
C ASN A 18 8.58 -19.76 6.08
N SER A 19 8.71 -18.57 5.50
CA SER A 19 9.38 -18.37 4.20
C SER A 19 10.55 -17.41 4.39
N ILE A 20 11.77 -17.88 4.12
CA ILE A 20 13.01 -17.17 4.46
C ILE A 20 13.87 -16.99 3.21
N ASN A 21 14.43 -15.80 3.02
CA ASN A 21 15.44 -15.44 2.02
C ASN A 21 15.16 -15.93 0.57
N PRO A 22 14.01 -15.56 -0.03
CA PRO A 22 13.71 -15.86 -1.42
C PRO A 22 14.64 -15.10 -2.37
N LYS A 23 14.75 -15.60 -3.60
CA LYS A 23 15.37 -14.85 -4.72
C LYS A 23 14.45 -13.77 -5.33
N GLY A 24 13.29 -13.53 -4.74
CA GLY A 24 12.25 -12.62 -5.23
C GLY A 24 11.03 -12.69 -4.32
N VAL A 25 9.81 -12.70 -4.85
CA VAL A 25 8.57 -12.72 -4.04
C VAL A 25 8.47 -13.97 -3.16
N HIS A 26 8.10 -13.83 -1.88
CA HIS A 26 7.86 -14.96 -0.98
C HIS A 26 6.60 -15.75 -1.39
N ILE A 27 5.46 -15.09 -1.47
CA ILE A 27 4.17 -15.69 -1.81
C ILE A 27 3.50 -14.88 -2.92
N PHE A 28 3.27 -15.50 -4.06
CA PHE A 28 2.49 -14.90 -5.15
C PHE A 28 1.14 -15.61 -5.29
N ILE A 29 0.05 -14.87 -5.12
CA ILE A 29 -1.33 -15.34 -5.30
C ILE A 29 -1.89 -14.69 -6.56
N THR A 30 -2.17 -15.48 -7.59
CA THR A 30 -2.73 -15.00 -8.86
C THR A 30 -3.89 -15.86 -9.31
N ASP A 31 -4.83 -15.28 -10.04
CA ASP A 31 -5.95 -16.01 -10.66
C ASP A 31 -6.70 -16.90 -9.66
N SER A 32 -6.84 -16.43 -8.42
CA SER A 32 -7.25 -17.25 -7.28
C SER A 32 -8.47 -16.67 -6.57
N GLN A 33 -9.24 -17.55 -5.92
CA GLN A 33 -10.45 -17.17 -5.21
C GLN A 33 -10.53 -17.78 -3.81
N ASN A 34 -11.03 -17.02 -2.84
CA ASN A 34 -11.27 -17.48 -1.47
C ASN A 34 -9.99 -18.03 -0.80
N ILE A 35 -8.89 -17.27 -0.86
CA ILE A 35 -7.62 -17.65 -0.24
C ILE A 35 -7.54 -17.09 1.19
N ARG A 36 -7.08 -17.90 2.14
CA ARG A 36 -6.78 -17.46 3.51
C ARG A 36 -5.30 -17.67 3.81
N VAL A 37 -4.62 -16.60 4.19
CA VAL A 37 -3.25 -16.62 4.70
C VAL A 37 -3.29 -16.27 6.19
N ARG A 38 -2.78 -17.14 7.06
CA ARG A 38 -2.86 -16.93 8.51
C ARG A 38 -1.63 -17.43 9.26
N ALA A 39 -1.14 -16.68 10.23
CA ALA A 39 -0.01 -17.12 11.07
C ALA A 39 1.19 -17.55 10.22
N VAL A 40 1.50 -16.75 9.19
CA VAL A 40 2.68 -16.93 8.35
C VAL A 40 3.79 -16.03 8.88
N TYR A 41 5.02 -16.48 8.76
CA TYR A 41 6.21 -15.71 9.07
C TYR A 41 7.08 -15.60 7.82
N ILE A 42 7.37 -14.36 7.40
CA ILE A 42 8.13 -14.03 6.19
C ILE A 42 9.34 -13.19 6.60
N GLU A 43 10.52 -13.60 6.16
CA GLU A 43 11.77 -12.92 6.48
C GLU A 43 12.75 -12.88 5.30
N ALA A 44 13.19 -11.68 4.95
CA ALA A 44 14.34 -11.41 4.09
C ALA A 44 15.05 -10.14 4.59
N PRO A 45 16.35 -9.94 4.30
CA PRO A 45 17.05 -8.72 4.63
C PRO A 45 16.36 -7.49 4.02
N GLY A 46 16.29 -6.39 4.77
CA GLY A 46 15.70 -5.14 4.28
C GLY A 46 16.41 -4.53 3.07
N THR A 47 17.64 -4.96 2.79
CA THR A 47 18.42 -4.57 1.60
C THR A 47 18.22 -5.51 0.41
N SER A 48 17.39 -6.55 0.53
CA SER A 48 17.19 -7.56 -0.51
C SER A 48 16.12 -7.10 -1.51
N PRO A 49 16.48 -6.67 -2.72
CA PRO A 49 15.53 -6.06 -3.64
C PRO A 49 14.46 -7.06 -4.09
N ASN A 50 13.24 -6.57 -4.33
CA ASN A 50 12.14 -7.34 -4.94
C ASN A 50 11.75 -8.61 -4.18
N THR A 51 11.93 -8.59 -2.85
CA THR A 51 11.55 -9.68 -1.95
C THR A 51 10.16 -9.50 -1.36
N ASP A 52 9.18 -9.13 -2.18
CA ASP A 52 7.82 -8.86 -1.72
C ASP A 52 7.28 -10.01 -0.85
N GLY A 53 6.59 -9.68 0.24
CA GLY A 53 6.05 -10.69 1.15
C GLY A 53 4.90 -11.47 0.53
N ILE A 54 3.77 -10.80 0.32
CA ILE A 54 2.61 -11.38 -0.36
C ILE A 54 2.22 -10.50 -1.53
N HIS A 55 2.41 -11.00 -2.75
CA HIS A 55 2.01 -10.32 -3.96
C HIS A 55 0.69 -10.91 -4.46
N ILE A 56 -0.28 -10.07 -4.84
CA ILE A 56 -1.63 -10.48 -5.23
C ILE A 56 -1.99 -9.83 -6.57
N SER A 57 -2.46 -10.64 -7.52
CA SER A 57 -3.04 -10.19 -8.80
C SER A 57 -4.26 -11.00 -9.15
N ASP A 58 -5.18 -10.44 -9.93
CA ASP A 58 -6.31 -11.15 -10.56
C ASP A 58 -7.01 -12.15 -9.62
N SER A 59 -7.21 -11.74 -8.37
CA SER A 59 -7.68 -12.62 -7.30
C SER A 59 -8.78 -11.97 -6.49
N ASN A 60 -9.75 -12.77 -6.06
CA ASN A 60 -10.93 -12.31 -5.34
C ASN A 60 -11.04 -12.97 -3.96
N ASN A 61 -11.38 -12.17 -2.94
CA ASN A 61 -11.60 -12.63 -1.57
C ASN A 61 -10.36 -13.31 -0.96
N VAL A 62 -9.25 -12.57 -0.92
CA VAL A 62 -8.02 -12.99 -0.22
C VAL A 62 -8.00 -12.37 1.18
N ARG A 63 -7.80 -13.19 2.21
CA ARG A 63 -7.74 -12.74 3.60
C ARG A 63 -6.39 -13.06 4.22
N ILE A 64 -5.64 -12.04 4.62
CA ILE A 64 -4.33 -12.16 5.29
C ILE A 64 -4.51 -11.75 6.75
N ALA A 65 -4.13 -12.61 7.69
CA ALA A 65 -4.27 -12.30 9.10
C ALA A 65 -3.15 -12.81 10.00
N ARG A 66 -2.85 -12.07 11.08
CA ARG A 66 -1.91 -12.50 12.14
C ARG A 66 -0.56 -12.96 11.57
N THR A 67 -0.01 -12.17 10.67
CA THR A 67 1.18 -12.53 9.88
C THR A 67 2.29 -11.53 10.19
N HIS A 68 3.53 -12.01 10.21
CA HIS A 68 4.72 -11.19 10.39
C HIS A 68 5.51 -11.18 9.08
N ILE A 69 5.80 -9.99 8.56
CA ILE A 69 6.47 -9.81 7.28
C ILE A 69 7.61 -8.80 7.44
N SER A 70 8.82 -9.26 7.16
CA SER A 70 10.04 -8.47 7.12
C SER A 70 10.74 -8.76 5.80
N THR A 71 10.87 -7.75 4.93
CA THR A 71 11.38 -7.93 3.57
C THR A 71 12.19 -6.71 3.13
N GLY A 72 12.78 -6.76 1.93
CA GLY A 72 13.38 -5.60 1.28
C GLY A 72 12.49 -4.94 0.22
N ASP A 73 11.20 -5.31 0.15
CA ASP A 73 10.23 -4.68 -0.77
C ASP A 73 8.83 -4.63 -0.11
N ASP A 74 7.74 -4.56 -0.88
CA ASP A 74 6.38 -4.47 -0.36
C ASP A 74 6.05 -5.66 0.57
N CYS A 75 5.53 -5.40 1.77
CA CYS A 75 5.03 -6.46 2.67
C CYS A 75 3.84 -7.18 2.05
N VAL A 76 2.89 -6.40 1.52
CA VAL A 76 1.80 -6.90 0.69
C VAL A 76 1.64 -5.97 -0.51
N GLY A 77 1.77 -6.52 -1.72
CA GLY A 77 1.51 -5.83 -2.98
C GLY A 77 0.21 -6.33 -3.59
N MET A 78 -0.71 -5.43 -3.93
CA MET A 78 -1.97 -5.74 -4.61
C MET A 78 -2.00 -5.01 -5.95
N ILE A 79 -1.85 -5.75 -7.05
CA ILE A 79 -1.87 -5.19 -8.41
C ILE A 79 -3.22 -5.46 -9.08
N GLN A 80 -3.31 -5.21 -10.39
CA GLN A 80 -4.51 -5.38 -11.22
C GLN A 80 -5.35 -6.60 -10.85
N GLY A 81 -6.67 -6.45 -10.90
CA GLY A 81 -7.63 -7.52 -10.66
C GLY A 81 -7.73 -8.01 -9.20
N SER A 82 -7.00 -7.40 -8.27
CA SER A 82 -7.14 -7.68 -6.83
C SER A 82 -8.46 -7.12 -6.30
N THR A 83 -9.37 -7.99 -5.86
CA THR A 83 -10.69 -7.59 -5.36
C THR A 83 -11.05 -8.23 -4.03
N ASN A 84 -11.74 -7.48 -3.16
CA ASN A 84 -12.21 -7.95 -1.85
C ASN A 84 -11.07 -8.50 -0.97
N ILE A 85 -9.99 -7.73 -0.81
CA ILE A 85 -8.81 -8.15 -0.04
C ILE A 85 -8.91 -7.61 1.38
N ALA A 86 -8.73 -8.48 2.37
CA ALA A 86 -8.74 -8.09 3.78
C ALA A 86 -7.41 -8.45 4.46
N ILE A 87 -6.72 -7.45 5.01
CA ILE A 87 -5.44 -7.58 5.70
C ILE A 87 -5.64 -7.13 7.15
N ASN A 88 -5.44 -8.02 8.12
CA ASN A 88 -5.75 -7.72 9.51
C ASN A 88 -4.72 -8.27 10.51
N LYS A 89 -4.26 -7.44 11.46
CA LYS A 89 -3.25 -7.84 12.44
C LYS A 89 -1.96 -8.34 11.77
N VAL A 90 -1.46 -7.56 10.82
CA VAL A 90 -0.17 -7.82 10.16
C VAL A 90 0.88 -6.88 10.73
N PHE A 91 2.03 -7.44 11.06
CA PHE A 91 3.25 -6.67 11.31
C PHE A 91 4.06 -6.63 10.02
N CYS A 92 4.48 -5.43 9.62
CA CYS A 92 5.23 -5.15 8.41
C CYS A 92 6.48 -4.34 8.77
N GLY A 93 7.67 -4.86 8.51
CA GLY A 93 8.89 -4.12 8.80
C GLY A 93 10.14 -4.97 9.00
N PRO A 94 11.29 -4.61 8.38
CA PRO A 94 11.47 -3.55 7.37
C PRO A 94 10.77 -3.87 6.03
N GLY A 95 10.85 -2.95 5.06
CA GLY A 95 10.30 -3.11 3.69
C GLY A 95 9.60 -1.85 3.16
N HIS A 96 8.83 -1.97 2.09
CA HIS A 96 8.16 -0.85 1.42
C HIS A 96 6.71 -0.61 1.88
N GLY A 97 6.22 -1.32 2.90
CA GLY A 97 4.86 -1.15 3.42
C GLY A 97 3.81 -2.02 2.72
N ILE A 98 2.55 -1.61 2.78
CA ILE A 98 1.45 -2.25 2.06
C ILE A 98 1.07 -1.37 0.88
N SER A 99 1.18 -1.93 -0.33
CA SER A 99 1.03 -1.20 -1.58
C SER A 99 -0.13 -1.70 -2.43
N VAL A 100 -0.93 -0.77 -2.94
CA VAL A 100 -1.81 -0.97 -4.09
C VAL A 100 -1.09 -0.46 -5.34
N GLY A 101 -0.88 -1.34 -6.30
CA GLY A 101 -0.13 -1.09 -7.53
C GLY A 101 1.30 -1.63 -7.53
N SER A 102 2.12 -1.28 -8.51
CA SER A 102 1.85 -0.23 -9.51
C SER A 102 0.72 -0.61 -10.47
N LEU A 103 -0.24 0.31 -10.65
CA LEU A 103 -1.35 0.19 -11.60
C LEU A 103 -1.07 0.98 -12.87
N GLY A 104 -1.77 0.65 -13.95
CA GLY A 104 -1.72 1.34 -15.22
C GLY A 104 -0.43 1.10 -16.02
N LYS A 105 0.28 0.00 -15.76
CA LYS A 105 1.48 -0.38 -16.50
C LYS A 105 1.13 -1.02 -17.85
N TYR A 106 0.08 -1.84 -17.88
CA TYR A 106 -0.35 -2.55 -19.07
C TYR A 106 -1.48 -1.82 -19.81
N GLU A 107 -1.67 -2.13 -21.09
CA GLU A 107 -2.74 -1.52 -21.91
C GLU A 107 -4.12 -1.86 -21.38
N THR A 108 -4.29 -3.08 -20.90
CA THR A 108 -5.52 -3.57 -20.27
C THR A 108 -5.19 -4.05 -18.87
N GLU A 109 -5.78 -3.40 -17.86
CA GLU A 109 -5.68 -3.82 -16.48
C GLU A 109 -7.07 -3.94 -15.87
N ASN A 110 -7.28 -5.00 -15.10
CA ASN A 110 -8.49 -5.15 -14.30
C ASN A 110 -8.48 -4.19 -13.11
N ASP A 111 -9.65 -3.66 -12.77
CA ASP A 111 -9.84 -2.78 -11.62
C ASP A 111 -9.41 -3.44 -10.29
N VAL A 112 -8.92 -2.62 -9.37
CA VAL A 112 -8.66 -3.00 -7.98
C VAL A 112 -9.76 -2.41 -7.10
N ARG A 113 -10.42 -3.24 -6.28
CA ARG A 113 -11.52 -2.74 -5.44
C ARG A 113 -11.77 -3.51 -4.17
N GLY A 114 -12.28 -2.83 -3.14
CA GLY A 114 -12.70 -3.46 -1.90
C GLY A 114 -11.50 -3.94 -1.08
N ILE A 115 -10.57 -3.03 -0.78
CA ILE A 115 -9.37 -3.34 0.02
C ILE A 115 -9.59 -2.85 1.45
N ILE A 116 -9.41 -3.71 2.43
CA ILE A 116 -9.50 -3.35 3.84
C ILE A 116 -8.20 -3.75 4.53
N VAL A 117 -7.46 -2.79 5.06
CA VAL A 117 -6.28 -3.01 5.90
C VAL A 117 -6.59 -2.49 7.30
N LYS A 118 -6.54 -3.37 8.30
CA LYS A 118 -6.94 -3.05 9.66
C LYS A 118 -5.98 -3.54 10.73
N ASN A 119 -5.82 -2.81 11.81
CA ASN A 119 -5.04 -3.23 13.00
C ASN A 119 -3.61 -3.67 12.65
N CYS A 120 -2.95 -2.97 11.74
CA CYS A 120 -1.60 -3.33 11.28
C CYS A 120 -0.55 -2.41 11.90
N THR A 121 0.66 -2.92 12.07
CA THR A 121 1.82 -2.16 12.55
C THR A 121 2.89 -2.16 11.48
N PHE A 122 3.43 -0.98 11.20
CA PHE A 122 4.52 -0.74 10.27
C PHE A 122 5.72 -0.27 11.07
N ALA A 123 6.87 -0.93 10.94
CA ALA A 123 8.07 -0.60 11.68
C ALA A 123 9.29 -0.52 10.77
N ASN A 124 9.97 0.64 10.77
CA ASN A 124 11.17 0.87 9.97
C ASN A 124 10.97 0.56 8.48
N THR A 125 9.78 0.83 7.95
CA THR A 125 9.46 0.70 6.53
C THR A 125 9.68 2.01 5.79
N ASP A 126 9.97 1.93 4.50
CA ASP A 126 10.02 3.11 3.64
C ASP A 126 8.66 3.78 3.50
N ASN A 127 7.59 2.99 3.48
CA ASN A 127 6.23 3.52 3.39
C ASN A 127 5.29 2.79 4.34
N GLY A 128 4.18 3.44 4.71
CA GLY A 128 3.08 2.80 5.41
C GLY A 128 2.11 2.20 4.41
N ILE A 129 1.07 2.97 4.07
CA ILE A 129 0.12 2.64 3.00
C ILE A 129 0.47 3.45 1.76
N ARG A 130 0.58 2.77 0.62
CA ARG A 130 0.94 3.38 -0.66
C ARG A 130 -0.02 2.96 -1.77
N ILE A 131 -0.53 3.90 -2.55
CA ILE A 131 -1.23 3.63 -3.81
C ILE A 131 -0.39 4.24 -4.94
N LYS A 132 0.02 3.43 -5.92
CA LYS A 132 0.92 3.87 -7.00
C LYS A 132 0.34 3.54 -8.38
N SER A 133 0.29 4.51 -9.29
CA SER A 133 -0.08 4.30 -10.70
C SER A 133 0.89 4.99 -11.65
N TRP A 134 1.16 4.37 -12.79
CA TRP A 134 2.04 4.92 -13.82
C TRP A 134 1.38 6.11 -14.54
N PRO A 135 2.16 7.17 -14.86
CA PRO A 135 1.72 8.18 -15.81
C PRO A 135 1.63 7.58 -17.22
N GLY A 136 0.73 8.12 -18.05
CA GLY A 136 0.46 7.66 -19.40
C GLY A 136 -0.34 6.36 -19.45
N SER A 137 -0.93 5.95 -18.34
CA SER A 137 -1.73 4.74 -18.26
C SER A 137 -3.00 4.81 -19.10
N GLN A 138 -3.53 3.65 -19.46
CA GLN A 138 -4.91 3.53 -19.90
C GLN A 138 -5.89 3.65 -18.71
N PRO A 139 -7.18 3.91 -18.96
CA PRO A 139 -8.18 3.97 -17.90
C PRO A 139 -8.37 2.63 -17.19
N SER A 140 -8.32 2.66 -15.86
CA SER A 140 -8.75 1.59 -14.94
C SER A 140 -9.10 2.23 -13.60
N GLN A 141 -9.60 1.47 -12.63
CA GLN A 141 -10.05 2.00 -11.34
C GLN A 141 -9.35 1.33 -10.15
N ALA A 142 -9.12 2.13 -9.11
CA ALA A 142 -8.76 1.68 -7.77
C ALA A 142 -9.71 2.32 -6.75
N THR A 143 -10.66 1.55 -6.22
CA THR A 143 -11.76 2.14 -5.43
C THR A 143 -12.25 1.32 -4.24
N GLY A 144 -12.84 1.99 -3.25
CA GLY A 144 -13.45 1.35 -2.08
C GLY A 144 -12.38 0.73 -1.19
N MET A 145 -11.54 1.58 -0.62
CA MET A 145 -10.39 1.18 0.18
C MET A 145 -10.47 1.79 1.57
N ILE A 146 -10.24 0.98 2.60
CA ILE A 146 -10.26 1.39 4.00
C ILE A 146 -8.95 0.97 4.66
N PHE A 147 -8.23 1.96 5.16
CA PHE A 147 -6.99 1.81 5.90
C PHE A 147 -7.21 2.31 7.33
N GLN A 148 -7.42 1.38 8.26
CA GLN A 148 -7.96 1.71 9.58
C GLN A 148 -7.11 1.15 10.74
N ASP A 149 -6.96 1.91 11.81
CA ASP A 149 -6.29 1.48 13.05
C ASP A 149 -4.85 1.04 12.76
N LEU A 150 -4.05 1.94 12.20
CA LEU A 150 -2.68 1.67 11.75
C LEU A 150 -1.66 2.34 12.67
N ILE A 151 -0.65 1.58 13.07
CA ILE A 151 0.46 2.07 13.90
C ILE A 151 1.72 2.19 13.05
N MET A 152 2.29 3.39 13.01
CA MET A 152 3.53 3.71 12.29
C MET A 152 4.67 3.89 13.29
N GLN A 153 5.74 3.12 13.15
CA GLN A 153 6.93 3.18 13.99
C GLN A 153 8.14 3.48 13.13
N ASN A 154 8.63 4.71 13.17
CA ASN A 154 9.76 5.16 12.37
C ASN A 154 9.58 4.86 10.87
N VAL A 155 8.37 5.07 10.34
CA VAL A 155 8.05 4.85 8.93
C VAL A 155 8.48 6.08 8.14
N ARG A 156 9.14 5.93 7.00
CA ARG A 156 9.59 7.11 6.24
C ARG A 156 8.42 7.88 5.64
N ASN A 157 7.55 7.24 4.85
CA ASN A 157 6.40 7.90 4.22
C ASN A 157 5.08 7.17 4.59
N PRO A 158 4.41 7.56 5.69
CA PRO A 158 3.26 6.82 6.22
C PRO A 158 2.06 6.67 5.28
N ILE A 159 1.65 7.72 4.58
CA ILE A 159 0.46 7.72 3.72
C ILE A 159 0.83 8.32 2.36
N ILE A 160 0.71 7.53 1.29
CA ILE A 160 1.06 7.94 -0.06
C ILE A 160 -0.03 7.57 -1.08
N ILE A 161 -0.35 8.53 -1.95
CA ILE A 161 -0.89 8.28 -3.29
C ILE A 161 0.08 8.92 -4.29
N ASP A 162 0.61 8.12 -5.22
CA ASP A 162 1.56 8.55 -6.23
C ASP A 162 1.08 8.13 -7.62
N GLN A 163 0.45 9.06 -8.35
CA GLN A 163 0.04 8.87 -9.74
C GLN A 163 1.10 9.34 -10.76
N GLU A 164 2.29 9.69 -10.28
CA GLU A 164 3.48 10.02 -11.07
C GLU A 164 4.56 8.93 -10.93
N TYR A 165 4.14 7.70 -10.58
CA TYR A 165 5.04 6.62 -10.21
C TYR A 165 6.10 6.34 -11.27
N GLY A 166 7.36 6.28 -10.83
CA GLY A 166 8.53 6.10 -11.69
C GLY A 166 9.06 7.39 -12.33
N CYS A 167 8.46 8.54 -12.06
CA CYS A 167 9.03 9.85 -12.40
C CYS A 167 9.89 10.38 -11.26
N ASN A 168 11.09 10.87 -11.59
CA ASN A 168 11.96 11.58 -10.63
C ASN A 168 11.71 13.10 -10.71
N GLY A 169 10.46 13.52 -10.50
CA GLY A 169 10.06 14.94 -10.49
C GLY A 169 9.86 15.60 -11.88
N LYS A 170 10.17 14.90 -12.97
CA LYS A 170 9.83 15.31 -14.35
C LYS A 170 9.09 14.17 -15.06
N CYS A 171 7.77 14.22 -15.08
CA CYS A 171 6.97 13.33 -15.92
C CYS A 171 6.82 13.91 -17.33
N ASN A 172 7.62 13.44 -18.28
CA ASN A 172 7.45 13.74 -19.72
C ASN A 172 6.38 12.85 -20.37
N LYS A 173 5.39 12.40 -19.59
CA LYS A 173 4.30 11.51 -20.03
C LYS A 173 2.96 12.19 -19.72
N ALA A 174 1.91 11.77 -20.42
CA ALA A 174 0.57 12.20 -20.07
C ALA A 174 0.24 11.83 -18.60
N PRO A 175 -0.60 12.58 -17.89
CA PRO A 175 -1.03 12.20 -16.54
C PRO A 175 -1.69 10.80 -16.52
N SER A 176 -1.62 10.11 -15.38
CA SER A 176 -2.29 8.81 -15.19
C SER A 176 -3.81 8.93 -15.45
N LYS A 177 -4.39 7.92 -16.09
CA LYS A 177 -5.84 7.78 -16.28
C LYS A 177 -6.46 6.77 -15.30
N VAL A 178 -5.66 6.21 -14.38
CA VAL A 178 -6.20 5.36 -13.31
C VAL A 178 -7.04 6.23 -12.39
N LYS A 179 -8.31 5.91 -12.24
CA LYS A 179 -9.22 6.62 -11.34
C LYS A 179 -9.10 6.05 -9.93
N ILE A 180 -8.61 6.86 -9.00
CA ILE A 180 -8.57 6.53 -7.57
C ILE A 180 -9.75 7.21 -6.87
N SER A 181 -10.56 6.45 -6.13
CA SER A 181 -11.71 7.00 -5.42
C SER A 181 -12.12 6.23 -4.17
N ASN A 182 -12.88 6.86 -3.28
CA ASN A 182 -13.45 6.22 -2.08
C ASN A 182 -12.36 5.55 -1.22
N VAL A 183 -11.37 6.36 -0.80
CA VAL A 183 -10.22 5.89 -0.03
C VAL A 183 -10.25 6.55 1.34
N HIS A 184 -10.36 5.74 2.39
CA HIS A 184 -10.53 6.21 3.75
C HIS A 184 -9.32 5.80 4.59
N TYR A 185 -8.59 6.77 5.12
CA TYR A 185 -7.55 6.58 6.12
C TYR A 185 -8.11 7.02 7.47
N ILE A 186 -8.21 6.08 8.41
CA ILE A 186 -8.92 6.29 9.68
C ILE A 186 -8.04 5.82 10.84
N ASN A 187 -7.77 6.69 11.81
CA ASN A 187 -6.98 6.36 13.00
C ASN A 187 -5.58 5.80 12.62
N VAL A 188 -4.81 6.62 11.91
CA VAL A 188 -3.42 6.32 11.54
C VAL A 188 -2.50 7.11 12.44
N LYS A 189 -1.73 6.43 13.29
CA LYS A 189 -0.97 7.08 14.35
C LYS A 189 0.45 6.58 14.49
N GLY A 190 1.32 7.41 15.08
CA GLY A 190 2.68 7.04 15.47
C GLY A 190 3.72 8.03 14.98
N THR A 191 4.76 7.53 14.33
CA THR A 191 5.97 8.31 14.04
C THR A 191 6.43 8.17 12.59
N THR A 192 6.98 9.26 12.08
CA THR A 192 7.55 9.37 10.73
C THR A 192 8.98 9.88 10.74
N SER A 193 9.82 9.39 9.84
CA SER A 193 11.20 9.87 9.66
C SER A 193 11.35 10.87 8.50
N SER A 194 10.32 11.06 7.67
CA SER A 194 10.28 12.08 6.60
C SER A 194 9.52 13.33 7.06
N ASP A 195 9.93 14.49 6.55
CA ASP A 195 9.24 15.76 6.78
C ASP A 195 7.86 15.80 6.11
N ILE A 196 7.65 15.07 5.01
CA ILE A 196 6.33 14.86 4.41
C ILE A 196 5.75 13.54 4.92
N ALA A 197 4.68 13.60 5.72
CA ALA A 197 4.07 12.40 6.30
C ALA A 197 2.81 11.92 5.56
N VAL A 198 2.15 12.84 4.86
CA VAL A 198 1.01 12.58 3.97
C VAL A 198 1.36 13.15 2.61
N ASP A 199 1.47 12.30 1.60
CA ASP A 199 1.84 12.71 0.23
C ASP A 199 0.82 12.18 -0.78
N LEU A 200 -0.12 13.03 -1.21
CA LEU A 200 -1.23 12.67 -2.08
C LEU A 200 -1.09 13.37 -3.43
N ILE A 201 -0.26 12.80 -4.31
CA ILE A 201 -0.03 13.28 -5.68
C ILE A 201 -0.96 12.54 -6.63
N CYS A 202 -2.10 13.15 -6.91
CA CYS A 202 -3.08 12.63 -7.86
C CYS A 202 -2.93 13.25 -9.24
N SER A 203 -3.45 12.55 -10.24
CA SER A 203 -3.42 12.94 -11.64
C SER A 203 -4.29 14.16 -11.89
N SER A 204 -3.78 15.10 -12.69
CA SER A 204 -4.56 16.24 -13.17
C SER A 204 -5.68 15.85 -14.16
N GLN A 205 -5.51 14.73 -14.89
CA GLN A 205 -6.56 14.20 -15.79
C GLN A 205 -7.56 13.27 -15.09
N SER A 206 -7.17 12.66 -13.98
CA SER A 206 -8.05 11.80 -13.18
C SER A 206 -7.88 12.09 -11.70
N PRO A 207 -8.34 13.27 -11.22
CA PRO A 207 -8.22 13.66 -9.83
C PRO A 207 -8.79 12.60 -8.88
N CYS A 208 -8.15 12.42 -7.73
CA CYS A 208 -8.63 11.55 -6.68
C CYS A 208 -9.91 12.12 -6.07
N GLU A 209 -10.91 11.27 -5.84
CA GLU A 209 -12.21 11.69 -5.33
C GLU A 209 -12.67 10.91 -4.11
N ASN A 210 -13.37 11.58 -3.21
CA ASN A 210 -13.84 11.00 -1.96
C ASN A 210 -12.70 10.33 -1.17
N ILE A 211 -11.62 11.09 -0.98
CA ILE A 211 -10.53 10.70 -0.09
C ILE A 211 -10.87 11.23 1.30
N GLU A 212 -10.76 10.40 2.33
CA GLU A 212 -10.98 10.82 3.71
C GLU A 212 -9.73 10.60 4.54
N LEU A 213 -9.33 11.63 5.28
CA LEU A 213 -8.30 11.57 6.32
C LEU A 213 -8.98 11.86 7.66
N ARG A 214 -9.12 10.84 8.51
CA ARG A 214 -9.76 10.96 9.82
C ARG A 214 -8.83 10.46 10.91
N ASP A 215 -8.61 11.28 11.94
CA ASP A 215 -7.76 10.94 13.09
C ASP A 215 -6.35 10.51 12.67
N ILE A 216 -5.65 11.40 11.96
CA ILE A 216 -4.26 11.21 11.54
C ILE A 216 -3.34 11.87 12.58
N ASP A 217 -2.46 11.10 13.21
CA ASP A 217 -1.52 11.59 14.23
C ASP A 217 -0.10 11.00 14.08
N LEU A 218 0.71 11.66 13.25
CA LEU A 218 2.03 11.23 12.81
C LEU A 218 3.09 12.26 13.23
N LYS A 219 3.83 11.92 14.28
CA LYS A 219 4.89 12.76 14.83
C LYS A 219 6.21 12.56 14.09
N TYR A 220 6.80 13.63 13.61
CA TYR A 220 8.17 13.59 13.07
C TYR A 220 9.20 13.26 14.15
N VAL A 221 10.08 12.28 13.87
CA VAL A 221 11.17 11.84 14.75
C VAL A 221 12.54 11.83 14.05
N GLY A 222 12.64 12.44 12.88
CA GLY A 222 13.92 12.56 12.17
C GLY A 222 14.85 13.64 12.75
N PRO A 223 16.04 13.83 12.17
CA PRO A 223 17.10 14.66 12.75
C PRO A 223 16.83 16.17 12.68
N LYS A 224 15.92 16.61 11.81
CA LYS A 224 15.62 18.04 11.64
C LYS A 224 14.71 18.54 12.78
N LYS A 225 14.85 19.79 13.22
CA LYS A 225 13.88 20.41 14.15
C LYS A 225 12.66 20.94 13.39
N VAL A 226 11.94 20.05 12.71
CA VAL A 226 10.74 20.37 11.90
C VAL A 226 9.52 19.60 12.38
N ARG A 227 8.35 20.07 12.01
CA ARG A 227 7.10 19.29 12.09
C ARG A 227 6.88 18.59 10.76
N SER A 228 6.23 17.43 10.82
CA SER A 228 5.72 16.77 9.62
C SER A 228 4.69 17.66 8.92
N THR A 229 4.63 17.56 7.60
CA THR A 229 3.70 18.28 6.73
C THR A 229 2.92 17.31 5.84
N SER A 230 1.90 17.86 5.18
CA SER A 230 1.12 17.16 4.16
C SER A 230 1.31 17.86 2.82
N LEU A 231 1.50 17.08 1.76
CA LEU A 231 1.57 17.53 0.37
C LEU A 231 0.42 16.90 -0.41
N CYS A 232 -0.37 17.70 -1.12
CA CYS A 232 -1.46 17.20 -1.94
C CYS A 232 -1.53 17.91 -3.28
N LYS A 233 -1.84 17.16 -4.34
CA LYS A 233 -2.12 17.67 -5.68
C LYS A 233 -3.31 16.93 -6.27
N HIS A 234 -4.27 17.67 -6.83
CA HIS A 234 -5.43 17.13 -7.54
C HIS A 234 -6.23 16.07 -6.76
N ALA A 235 -6.35 16.23 -5.44
CA ALA A 235 -7.08 15.33 -4.56
C ALA A 235 -8.23 16.07 -3.87
N LYS A 236 -9.46 15.54 -3.95
CA LYS A 236 -10.61 16.03 -3.19
C LYS A 236 -10.68 15.28 -1.86
N ILE A 237 -10.29 15.95 -0.78
CA ILE A 237 -10.09 15.34 0.54
C ILE A 237 -11.08 15.90 1.56
N GLY A 238 -11.79 15.01 2.25
CA GLY A 238 -12.51 15.29 3.48
C GLY A 238 -11.64 15.02 4.70
N TYR A 239 -11.73 15.89 5.71
CA TYR A 239 -10.98 15.76 6.95
C TYR A 239 -11.91 15.58 8.14
N GLY A 240 -11.48 14.81 9.14
CA GLY A 240 -12.22 14.63 10.39
C GLY A 240 -11.30 14.37 11.58
N GLY A 241 -11.69 14.83 12.77
CA GLY A 241 -10.94 14.57 13.99
C GLY A 241 -9.53 15.15 13.99
N ILE A 242 -8.56 14.44 14.58
CA ILE A 242 -7.17 14.91 14.71
C ILE A 242 -6.47 14.95 13.35
N GLN A 243 -5.73 16.03 13.07
CA GLN A 243 -4.90 16.20 11.88
C GLN A 243 -3.50 16.68 12.26
N ASN A 244 -2.60 15.72 12.47
CA ASN A 244 -1.17 15.91 12.66
C ASN A 244 -0.46 14.90 11.73
N PRO A 245 0.21 15.30 10.65
CA PRO A 245 0.48 16.67 10.21
C PRO A 245 -0.78 17.49 9.88
N PRO A 246 -0.68 18.83 9.79
CA PRO A 246 -1.78 19.66 9.35
C PRO A 246 -2.36 19.21 7.99
N ALA A 247 -3.67 19.31 7.83
CA ALA A 247 -4.37 19.03 6.59
C ALA A 247 -3.77 19.79 5.39
N CYS A 248 -3.84 19.19 4.18
CA CYS A 248 -3.45 19.89 2.96
C CYS A 248 -4.35 21.10 2.75
N ARG A 249 -3.72 22.22 2.37
CA ARG A 249 -4.39 23.48 2.04
C ARG A 249 -4.62 23.59 0.55
#